data_AF-A0A7C5HU50-F1
#
_entry.id   AF-A0A7C5HU50-F1
#
_cell.length_a   1.000
_cell.length_b   1.000
_cell.length_c   1.000
_cell.angle_alpha   90.00
_cell.angle_beta   90.00
_cell.angle_gamma   90.00
#
_symmetry.space_group_name_H-M   'P 1'
#
loop_
_entity.id
_entity.type
_entity.pdbx_description
1 polymer ?
#
loop_
_entity_poly.entity_id
_entity_poly.type
_entity_poly.pdbx_seq_one_letter_code
_entity_poly.pdbx_strand_id
1 'polypeptide(L)'
;MKKLAMNANTGKKKILLLSFSILMLLFLSDCAQKALRPTLMLPSSGMRWAEKTLKKMILEEKISQMISCRFSGHFYNRESSYRKNLESLIDKQKIGGLILFGGEVFEAASLINELQERSEVPLLIASDLERGLGCQIQGTTLFPPLMSIGASGSEELAYMMGKVTAEEARAVGIHITYAPVVDVNINPQNPIINTRSLGEDPVQVSLLASAYIRGCQENGLIATAKHFPGHGDTDVDSHTELPLIKADLERLDRVELYPFKKAVKAGVKAVMTAHIHVPALDPSPHMPATLSPIIISELLRKKWGFNGLIVTDAMEMGGI
;
A
#
# COMPACT_ATOMS: atom_id res chain seq x y z
N MET A 1 62.26 43.22 -24.33
CA MET A 1 61.12 42.52 -24.96
C MET A 1 60.84 41.16 -24.29
N LYS A 2 60.45 41.11 -23.01
CA LYS A 2 60.14 39.83 -22.31
C LYS A 2 59.10 39.92 -21.19
N LYS A 3 58.25 40.95 -21.16
CA LYS A 3 57.22 41.15 -20.11
C LYS A 3 55.76 41.13 -20.58
N LEU A 4 55.48 41.00 -21.88
CA LEU A 4 54.12 41.02 -22.43
C LEU A 4 53.53 39.63 -22.76
N ALA A 5 54.33 38.56 -22.71
CA ALA A 5 53.86 37.21 -23.09
C ALA A 5 53.36 36.34 -21.92
N MET A 6 53.62 36.72 -20.65
CA MET A 6 53.21 35.91 -19.49
C MET A 6 51.79 36.19 -18.98
N ASN A 7 51.16 37.31 -19.34
CA ASN A 7 49.82 37.66 -18.86
C ASN A 7 48.66 37.11 -19.71
N ALA A 8 48.91 36.74 -20.97
CA ALA A 8 47.86 36.18 -21.83
C ALA A 8 47.54 34.71 -21.51
N ASN A 9 48.50 33.96 -20.95
CA ASN A 9 48.37 32.52 -20.72
C ASN A 9 47.69 32.19 -19.38
N THR A 10 47.79 33.09 -18.39
CA THR A 10 47.11 32.98 -17.10
C THR A 10 45.62 33.33 -17.19
N GLY A 11 45.26 34.30 -18.04
CA GLY A 11 43.86 34.64 -18.34
C GLY A 11 43.11 33.52 -19.06
N LYS A 12 43.73 32.90 -20.07
CA LYS A 12 43.13 31.76 -20.80
C LYS A 12 42.96 30.51 -19.92
N LYS A 13 43.91 30.21 -19.03
CA LYS A 13 43.76 29.11 -18.05
C LYS A 13 42.67 29.38 -17.03
N LYS A 14 42.53 30.62 -16.53
CA LYS A 14 41.44 30.99 -15.61
C LYS A 14 40.07 30.92 -16.27
N ILE A 15 39.94 31.34 -17.53
CA ILE A 15 38.68 31.24 -18.30
C ILE A 15 38.34 29.77 -18.56
N LEU A 16 39.33 28.93 -18.92
CA LEU A 16 39.11 27.50 -19.15
C LEU A 16 38.69 26.75 -17.87
N LEU A 17 39.32 27.08 -16.72
CA LEU A 17 38.94 26.54 -15.41
C LEU A 17 37.56 27.03 -14.95
N LEU A 18 37.20 28.30 -15.20
CA LEU A 18 35.85 28.80 -14.93
C LEU A 18 34.80 28.11 -15.79
N SER A 19 35.08 27.91 -17.09
CA SER A 19 34.17 27.21 -17.99
C SER A 19 34.01 25.74 -17.64
N PHE A 20 35.06 25.07 -17.15
CA PHE A 20 34.98 23.68 -16.69
C PHE A 20 34.19 23.56 -15.38
N SER A 21 34.37 24.49 -14.44
CA SER A 21 33.59 24.55 -13.19
C SER A 21 32.12 24.88 -13.43
N ILE A 22 31.80 25.78 -14.38
CA ILE A 22 30.41 26.10 -14.76
C ILE A 22 29.76 24.92 -15.48
N LEU A 23 30.48 24.21 -16.36
CA LEU A 23 29.96 23.01 -17.01
C LEU A 23 29.73 21.88 -15.98
N MET A 24 30.62 21.71 -15.00
CA MET A 24 30.46 20.72 -13.93
C MET A 24 29.31 21.06 -12.96
N LEU A 25 29.05 22.35 -12.70
CA LEU A 25 27.87 22.84 -11.97
C LEU A 25 26.56 22.65 -12.76
N LEU A 26 26.60 22.73 -14.09
CA LEU A 26 25.46 22.43 -14.97
C LEU A 26 25.17 20.93 -15.09
N PHE A 27 26.17 20.05 -14.93
CA PHE A 27 25.96 18.60 -14.84
C PHE A 27 25.54 18.12 -13.44
N LEU A 28 25.89 18.84 -12.37
CA LEU A 28 25.46 18.53 -11.01
C LEU A 28 24.03 19.00 -10.69
N SER A 29 23.48 19.93 -11.47
CA SER A 29 22.12 20.44 -11.30
C SER A 29 21.04 19.54 -11.93
N ASP A 30 21.42 18.57 -12.77
CA ASP A 30 20.50 17.61 -13.41
C ASP A 30 20.43 16.25 -12.70
N CYS A 31 21.26 16.04 -11.67
CA CYS A 31 21.28 14.82 -10.84
C CYS A 31 20.44 14.94 -9.56
N ALA A 32 19.79 16.08 -9.32
CA ALA A 32 18.67 16.12 -8.41
C ALA A 32 17.52 15.38 -9.11
N GLN A 33 17.47 14.04 -8.95
CA GLN A 33 16.22 13.30 -9.11
C GLN A 33 15.17 14.11 -8.37
N LYS A 34 14.32 14.85 -9.09
CA LYS A 34 13.03 15.26 -8.55
C LYS A 34 12.46 13.96 -8.05
N ALA A 35 12.48 13.76 -6.73
CA ALA A 35 11.85 12.61 -6.12
C ALA A 35 10.45 12.63 -6.70
N LEU A 36 10.17 11.66 -7.60
CA LEU A 36 8.85 11.45 -8.15
C LEU A 36 7.99 11.25 -6.92
N ARG A 37 7.33 12.32 -6.48
CA ARG A 37 6.28 12.23 -5.49
C ARG A 37 5.25 11.38 -6.21
N PRO A 38 5.00 10.13 -5.80
CA PRO A 38 3.93 9.33 -6.35
C PRO A 38 2.66 9.98 -5.79
N THR A 39 2.23 11.06 -6.42
CA THR A 39 0.95 11.67 -6.15
C THR A 39 -0.06 10.81 -6.88
N LEU A 40 -1.11 10.39 -6.19
CA LEU A 40 -2.29 9.80 -6.80
C LEU A 40 -2.79 10.80 -7.86
N MET A 41 -2.43 10.60 -9.12
CA MET A 41 -2.85 11.49 -10.21
C MET A 41 -4.28 11.11 -10.60
N LEU A 42 -5.23 11.69 -9.88
CA LEU A 42 -6.63 11.66 -10.30
C LEU A 42 -6.82 12.59 -11.49
N PRO A 43 -7.64 12.23 -12.50
CA PRO A 43 -8.08 13.17 -13.51
C PRO A 43 -8.72 14.41 -12.84
N SER A 44 -8.61 15.58 -13.48
CA SER A 44 -9.16 16.83 -12.93
C SER A 44 -10.66 16.77 -12.63
N SER A 45 -11.42 15.95 -13.37
CA SER A 45 -12.83 15.68 -13.09
C SER A 45 -13.02 14.96 -11.76
N GLY A 46 -12.19 13.97 -11.45
CA GLY A 46 -12.22 13.22 -10.19
C GLY A 46 -11.91 14.11 -8.98
N MET A 47 -10.88 14.96 -9.07
CA MET A 47 -10.58 15.93 -8.00
C MET A 47 -11.75 16.89 -7.74
N ARG A 48 -12.33 17.48 -8.80
CA ARG A 48 -13.47 18.38 -8.66
C ARG A 48 -14.70 17.70 -8.05
N TRP A 49 -14.96 16.45 -8.44
CA TRP A 49 -16.04 15.67 -7.83
C TRP A 49 -15.78 15.45 -6.33
N ALA A 50 -14.58 14.98 -5.97
CA ALA A 50 -14.22 14.71 -4.59
C ALA A 50 -14.33 15.96 -3.71
N GLU A 51 -13.81 17.10 -4.15
CA GLU A 51 -13.92 18.37 -3.42
C GLU A 51 -15.37 18.83 -3.26
N LYS A 52 -16.20 18.70 -4.31
CA LYS A 52 -17.61 19.08 -4.27
C LYS A 52 -18.39 18.18 -3.32
N THR A 53 -18.15 16.89 -3.34
CA THR A 53 -18.77 15.90 -2.46
C THR A 53 -18.38 16.17 -1.01
N LEU A 54 -17.08 16.33 -0.73
CA LEU A 54 -16.56 16.58 0.63
C LEU A 54 -17.10 17.88 1.23
N LYS A 55 -17.27 18.94 0.42
CA LYS A 55 -17.85 20.21 0.89
C LYS A 55 -19.31 20.10 1.32
N LYS A 56 -20.05 19.14 0.77
CA LYS A 56 -21.47 18.92 1.12
C LYS A 56 -21.66 18.05 2.35
N MET A 57 -20.65 17.27 2.73
CA MET A 57 -20.74 16.37 3.86
C MET A 57 -20.69 17.10 5.20
N ILE A 58 -21.55 16.68 6.13
CA ILE A 58 -21.39 17.03 7.54
C ILE A 58 -20.20 16.28 8.15
N LEU A 59 -19.77 16.67 9.35
CA LEU A 59 -18.60 16.07 10.00
C LEU A 59 -18.76 14.55 10.20
N GLU A 60 -19.95 14.11 10.64
CA GLU A 60 -20.26 12.70 10.87
C GLU A 60 -20.13 11.87 9.59
N GLU A 61 -20.60 12.38 8.46
CA GLU A 61 -20.43 11.73 7.15
C GLU A 61 -18.94 11.65 6.77
N LYS A 62 -18.16 12.72 7.00
CA LYS A 62 -16.71 12.70 6.73
C LYS A 62 -15.98 11.65 7.55
N ILE A 63 -16.34 11.51 8.83
CA ILE A 63 -15.79 10.48 9.72
C ILE A 63 -16.20 9.10 9.21
N SER A 64 -17.48 8.92 8.87
CA SER A 64 -18.00 7.63 8.41
C SER A 64 -17.38 7.16 7.09
N GLN A 65 -17.01 8.10 6.21
CA GLN A 65 -16.25 7.81 4.99
C GLN A 65 -14.83 7.28 5.26
N MET A 66 -14.33 7.39 6.49
CA MET A 66 -13.05 6.79 6.92
C MET A 66 -13.21 5.41 7.54
N ILE A 67 -14.44 4.89 7.62
CA ILE A 67 -14.75 3.58 8.21
C ILE A 67 -15.03 2.56 7.11
N SER A 68 -14.40 1.39 7.24
CA SER A 68 -14.68 0.21 6.42
C SER A 68 -15.14 -0.92 7.31
N CYS A 69 -16.28 -1.54 6.98
CA CYS A 69 -16.84 -2.64 7.78
C CYS A 69 -16.72 -3.99 7.06
N ARG A 70 -16.55 -5.05 7.83
CA ARG A 70 -16.57 -6.41 7.29
C ARG A 70 -17.96 -6.82 6.82
N PHE A 71 -18.02 -7.47 5.66
CA PHE A 71 -19.20 -8.20 5.22
C PHE A 71 -18.84 -9.54 4.56
N SER A 72 -19.85 -10.40 4.46
CA SER A 72 -19.77 -11.73 3.86
C SER A 72 -20.40 -11.68 2.46
N GLY A 73 -19.70 -12.21 1.46
CA GLY A 73 -20.21 -12.31 0.09
C GLY A 73 -21.15 -13.49 -0.14
N HIS A 74 -21.41 -14.31 0.89
CA HIS A 74 -22.41 -15.37 0.81
C HIS A 74 -23.84 -14.81 0.74
N PHE A 75 -24.76 -15.61 0.19
CA PHE A 75 -26.17 -15.27 0.21
C PHE A 75 -26.73 -15.18 1.64
N TYR A 76 -27.37 -14.06 1.94
CA TYR A 76 -28.23 -13.90 3.12
C TYR A 76 -29.62 -13.47 2.70
N ASN A 77 -30.64 -14.07 3.31
CA ASN A 77 -32.02 -13.64 3.12
C ASN A 77 -32.17 -12.16 3.50
N ARG A 78 -32.91 -11.38 2.69
CA ARG A 78 -33.11 -9.94 2.91
C ARG A 78 -33.73 -9.60 4.26
N GLU A 79 -34.55 -10.49 4.81
CA GLU A 79 -35.19 -10.31 6.10
C GLU A 79 -34.29 -10.63 7.31
N SER A 80 -33.11 -11.20 7.05
CA SER A 80 -32.16 -11.55 8.12
C SER A 80 -31.66 -10.30 8.86
N SER A 81 -31.38 -10.46 10.15
CA SER A 81 -30.76 -9.41 10.96
C SER A 81 -29.41 -8.99 10.39
N TYR A 82 -28.64 -9.93 9.86
CA TYR A 82 -27.38 -9.67 9.19
C TYR A 82 -27.55 -8.68 8.01
N ARG A 83 -28.48 -8.97 7.09
CA ARG A 83 -28.73 -8.08 5.95
C ARG A 83 -29.18 -6.70 6.41
N LYS A 84 -30.14 -6.62 7.32
CA LYS A 84 -30.68 -5.35 7.84
C LYS A 84 -29.59 -4.50 8.52
N ASN A 85 -28.67 -5.14 9.25
CA ASN A 85 -27.54 -4.45 9.86
C ASN A 85 -26.58 -3.91 8.79
N LEU A 86 -26.24 -4.72 7.77
CA LEU A 86 -25.39 -4.29 6.67
C LEU A 86 -25.98 -3.12 5.89
N GLU A 87 -27.28 -3.15 5.58
CA GLU A 87 -27.99 -2.03 4.94
C GLU A 87 -27.99 -0.79 5.83
N SER A 88 -28.22 -0.95 7.14
CA SER A 88 -28.20 0.16 8.08
C SER A 88 -26.82 0.84 8.18
N LEU A 89 -25.72 0.11 7.99
CA LEU A 89 -24.38 0.72 7.93
C LEU A 89 -24.25 1.65 6.72
N ILE A 90 -24.89 1.33 5.60
CA ILE A 90 -24.84 2.14 4.38
C ILE A 90 -25.84 3.29 4.47
N ASP A 91 -27.11 2.98 4.73
CA ASP A 91 -28.19 3.98 4.63
C ASP A 91 -28.12 5.01 5.76
N LYS A 92 -27.79 4.56 6.99
CA LYS A 92 -27.82 5.41 8.18
C LYS A 92 -26.44 5.90 8.56
N GLN A 93 -25.46 4.99 8.61
CA GLN A 93 -24.09 5.36 9.01
C GLN A 93 -23.27 5.89 7.85
N LYS A 94 -23.68 5.71 6.58
CA LYS A 94 -22.99 6.25 5.40
C LYS A 94 -21.49 5.95 5.39
N ILE A 95 -21.14 4.69 5.70
CA ILE A 95 -19.76 4.21 5.71
C ILE A 95 -19.09 4.40 4.34
N GLY A 96 -17.77 4.54 4.34
CA GLY A 96 -16.99 4.76 3.11
C GLY A 96 -16.60 3.48 2.37
N GLY A 97 -16.54 2.36 3.08
CA GLY A 97 -16.07 1.11 2.48
C GLY A 97 -16.55 -0.15 3.17
N LEU A 98 -16.30 -1.27 2.50
CA LEU A 98 -16.61 -2.60 2.97
C LEU A 98 -15.46 -3.55 2.62
N ILE A 99 -15.17 -4.50 3.51
CA ILE A 99 -14.23 -5.59 3.23
C ILE A 99 -14.99 -6.92 3.11
N LEU A 100 -14.88 -7.55 1.93
CA LEU A 100 -15.54 -8.82 1.61
C LEU A 100 -14.72 -10.00 2.15
N PHE A 101 -15.42 -10.96 2.77
CA PHE A 101 -14.92 -12.29 3.08
C PHE A 101 -15.88 -13.38 2.62
N GLY A 102 -15.38 -14.39 1.92
CA GLY A 102 -16.19 -15.53 1.48
C GLY A 102 -17.26 -15.18 0.43
N GLY A 103 -17.75 -16.18 -0.30
CA GLY A 103 -18.88 -16.05 -1.21
C GLY A 103 -18.72 -16.84 -2.50
N GLU A 104 -19.77 -16.80 -3.32
CA GLU A 104 -19.78 -17.28 -4.69
C GLU A 104 -19.80 -16.10 -5.68
N VAL A 105 -19.32 -16.32 -6.90
CA VAL A 105 -19.14 -15.27 -7.91
C VAL A 105 -20.42 -14.44 -8.13
N PHE A 106 -21.53 -15.12 -8.41
CA PHE A 106 -22.78 -14.44 -8.75
C PHE A 106 -23.41 -13.74 -7.53
N GLU A 107 -23.35 -14.37 -6.37
CA GLU A 107 -23.95 -13.88 -5.13
C GLU A 107 -23.22 -12.63 -4.64
N ALA A 108 -21.89 -12.68 -4.62
CA ALA A 108 -21.06 -11.55 -4.22
C ALA A 108 -21.26 -10.35 -5.17
N ALA A 109 -21.21 -10.58 -6.49
CA ALA A 109 -21.41 -9.52 -7.48
C ALA A 109 -22.82 -8.89 -7.38
N SER A 110 -23.86 -9.72 -7.24
CA SER A 110 -25.24 -9.25 -7.09
C SER A 110 -25.42 -8.44 -5.81
N LEU A 111 -24.88 -8.93 -4.69
CA LEU A 111 -24.94 -8.22 -3.42
C LEU A 111 -24.17 -6.90 -3.50
N ILE A 112 -22.95 -6.88 -4.02
CA ILE A 112 -22.16 -5.64 -4.16
C ILE A 112 -22.90 -4.61 -4.99
N ASN A 113 -23.52 -5.00 -6.12
CA ASN A 113 -24.32 -4.08 -6.92
C ASN A 113 -25.50 -3.51 -6.13
N GLU A 114 -26.22 -4.35 -5.38
CA GLU A 114 -27.32 -3.90 -4.51
C GLU A 114 -26.84 -2.92 -3.43
N LEU A 115 -25.68 -3.18 -2.80
CA LEU A 115 -25.10 -2.27 -1.80
C LEU A 115 -24.65 -0.93 -2.41
N GLN A 116 -24.10 -0.96 -3.63
CA GLN A 116 -23.67 0.26 -4.33
C GLN A 116 -24.87 1.13 -4.73
N GLU A 117 -25.98 0.54 -5.17
CA GLU A 117 -27.21 1.30 -5.52
C GLU A 117 -27.82 2.04 -4.32
N ARG A 118 -27.59 1.56 -3.10
CA ARG A 118 -28.05 2.21 -1.87
C ARG A 118 -27.15 3.35 -1.42
N SER A 119 -25.88 3.32 -1.80
CA SER A 119 -24.90 4.27 -1.29
C SER A 119 -24.91 5.57 -2.10
N GLU A 120 -25.10 6.70 -1.42
CA GLU A 120 -25.04 8.03 -2.05
C GLU A 120 -23.64 8.36 -2.60
N VAL A 121 -22.61 7.90 -1.88
CA VAL A 121 -21.21 7.96 -2.30
C VAL A 121 -20.74 6.54 -2.55
N PRO A 122 -20.18 6.22 -3.74
CA PRO A 122 -19.79 4.86 -4.06
C PRO A 122 -18.87 4.24 -3.01
N LEU A 123 -19.21 3.04 -2.55
CA LEU A 123 -18.46 2.32 -1.53
C LEU A 123 -17.14 1.83 -2.11
N LEU A 124 -16.05 1.97 -1.36
CA LEU A 124 -14.82 1.24 -1.63
C LEU A 124 -14.96 -0.20 -1.15
N ILE A 125 -15.01 -1.13 -2.09
CA ILE A 125 -15.06 -2.58 -1.79
C ILE A 125 -13.63 -3.12 -1.78
N ALA A 126 -13.19 -3.66 -0.65
CA ALA A 126 -11.88 -4.26 -0.46
C ALA A 126 -11.98 -5.76 -0.18
N SER A 127 -10.88 -6.49 -0.35
CA SER A 127 -10.77 -7.89 0.09
C SER A 127 -9.30 -8.35 0.17
N ASP A 128 -9.02 -9.40 0.94
CA ASP A 128 -7.70 -10.03 1.03
C ASP A 128 -7.51 -11.05 -0.09
N LEU A 129 -6.90 -10.60 -1.21
CA LEU A 129 -6.71 -11.41 -2.42
C LEU A 129 -5.23 -11.77 -2.65
N GLU A 130 -4.52 -12.13 -1.56
CA GLU A 130 -3.08 -12.44 -1.59
C GLU A 130 -2.71 -13.57 -2.58
N ARG A 131 -3.66 -14.47 -2.86
CA ARG A 131 -3.49 -15.60 -3.79
C ARG A 131 -4.52 -15.57 -4.92
N GLY A 132 -4.94 -14.38 -5.34
CA GLY A 132 -6.01 -14.21 -6.32
C GLY A 132 -7.39 -14.14 -5.69
N LEU A 133 -8.41 -13.98 -6.54
CA LEU A 133 -9.79 -13.87 -6.07
C LEU A 133 -10.27 -15.14 -5.34
N GLY A 134 -9.67 -16.29 -5.69
CA GLY A 134 -9.96 -17.59 -5.08
C GLY A 134 -9.64 -17.70 -3.59
N CYS A 135 -8.96 -16.71 -2.99
CA CYS A 135 -8.87 -16.57 -1.54
C CYS A 135 -10.22 -16.43 -0.86
N GLN A 136 -11.19 -15.82 -1.54
CA GLN A 136 -12.44 -15.34 -0.95
C GLN A 136 -13.66 -15.82 -1.72
N ILE A 137 -13.58 -15.86 -3.05
CA ILE A 137 -14.71 -16.24 -3.89
C ILE A 137 -14.47 -17.61 -4.50
N GLN A 138 -15.35 -18.56 -4.22
CA GLN A 138 -15.26 -19.91 -4.77
C GLN A 138 -15.44 -19.91 -6.30
N GLY A 139 -14.80 -20.86 -6.97
CA GLY A 139 -14.86 -21.00 -8.43
C GLY A 139 -14.01 -20.01 -9.23
N THR A 140 -13.16 -19.24 -8.57
CA THR A 140 -12.23 -18.27 -9.20
C THR A 140 -10.77 -18.71 -9.06
N THR A 141 -9.82 -17.98 -9.64
CA THR A 141 -8.42 -18.39 -9.68
C THR A 141 -7.79 -18.31 -8.28
N LEU A 142 -7.32 -19.46 -7.78
CA LEU A 142 -6.50 -19.58 -6.57
C LEU A 142 -5.07 -19.92 -6.94
N PHE A 143 -4.17 -18.95 -6.81
CA PHE A 143 -2.74 -19.12 -7.01
C PHE A 143 -2.08 -19.85 -5.82
N PRO A 144 -0.85 -20.36 -6.00
CA PRO A 144 0.03 -20.70 -4.89
C PRO A 144 0.32 -19.48 -3.99
N PRO A 145 0.81 -19.68 -2.76
CA PRO A 145 1.27 -18.59 -1.90
C PRO A 145 2.35 -17.72 -2.56
N LEU A 146 2.45 -16.44 -2.17
CA LEU A 146 3.39 -15.48 -2.76
C LEU A 146 4.85 -15.95 -2.70
N MET A 147 5.23 -16.77 -1.70
CA MET A 147 6.58 -17.35 -1.64
C MET A 147 6.92 -18.23 -2.86
N SER A 148 5.91 -18.79 -3.54
CA SER A 148 6.11 -19.53 -4.80
C SER A 148 6.53 -18.60 -5.95
N ILE A 149 5.98 -17.37 -5.98
CA ILE A 149 6.42 -16.33 -6.90
C ILE A 149 7.84 -15.88 -6.55
N GLY A 150 8.13 -15.75 -5.24
CA GLY A 150 9.48 -15.57 -4.70
C GLY A 150 10.49 -16.56 -5.25
N ALA A 151 10.20 -17.85 -5.06
CA ALA A 151 11.03 -18.96 -5.52
C ALA A 151 11.23 -18.97 -7.05
N SER A 152 10.26 -18.47 -7.81
CA SER A 152 10.40 -18.35 -9.27
C SER A 152 11.36 -17.22 -9.70
N GLY A 153 11.51 -16.18 -8.87
CA GLY A 153 12.26 -14.97 -9.21
C GLY A 153 11.72 -14.17 -10.41
N SER A 154 10.53 -14.50 -10.93
CA SER A 154 10.01 -13.93 -12.17
C SER A 154 9.08 -12.74 -11.93
N GLU A 155 9.54 -11.55 -12.33
CA GLU A 155 8.69 -10.34 -12.38
C GLU A 155 7.49 -10.50 -13.30
N GLU A 156 7.63 -11.26 -14.39
CA GLU A 156 6.54 -11.52 -15.33
C GLU A 156 5.43 -12.31 -14.64
N LEU A 157 5.76 -13.38 -13.89
CA LEU A 157 4.77 -14.15 -13.14
C LEU A 157 4.12 -13.31 -12.03
N ALA A 158 4.89 -12.48 -11.34
CA ALA A 158 4.36 -11.57 -10.32
C ALA A 158 3.36 -10.56 -10.93
N TYR A 159 3.71 -9.97 -12.08
CA TYR A 159 2.82 -9.07 -12.82
C TYR A 159 1.55 -9.78 -13.28
N MET A 160 1.69 -10.98 -13.87
CA MET A 160 0.56 -11.77 -14.36
C MET A 160 -0.39 -12.17 -13.23
N MET A 161 0.14 -12.55 -12.06
CA MET A 161 -0.68 -12.83 -10.89
C MET A 161 -1.49 -11.60 -10.45
N GLY A 162 -0.86 -10.42 -10.39
CA GLY A 162 -1.56 -9.17 -10.08
C GLY A 162 -2.62 -8.81 -11.12
N LYS A 163 -2.32 -8.99 -12.41
CA LYS A 163 -3.25 -8.76 -13.52
C LYS A 163 -4.50 -9.64 -13.43
N VAL A 164 -4.33 -10.97 -13.31
CA VAL A 164 -5.47 -11.91 -13.20
C VAL A 164 -6.29 -11.61 -11.95
N THR A 165 -5.63 -11.34 -10.82
CA THR A 165 -6.31 -10.93 -9.58
C THR A 165 -7.18 -9.70 -9.81
N ALA A 166 -6.67 -8.70 -10.54
CA ALA A 166 -7.41 -7.48 -10.85
C ALA A 166 -8.58 -7.72 -11.79
N GLU A 167 -8.38 -8.43 -12.90
CA GLU A 167 -9.44 -8.72 -13.87
C GLU A 167 -10.62 -9.45 -13.20
N GLU A 168 -10.34 -10.49 -12.41
CA GLU A 168 -11.37 -11.23 -11.67
C GLU A 168 -12.02 -10.37 -10.57
N ALA A 169 -11.24 -9.69 -9.74
CA ALA A 169 -11.75 -8.85 -8.64
C ALA A 169 -12.64 -7.71 -9.16
N ARG A 170 -12.24 -7.06 -10.25
CA ARG A 170 -13.04 -6.00 -10.89
C ARG A 170 -14.33 -6.53 -11.49
N ALA A 171 -14.34 -7.76 -12.02
CA ALA A 171 -15.54 -8.39 -12.55
C ALA A 171 -16.62 -8.63 -11.48
N VAL A 172 -16.23 -8.83 -10.22
CA VAL A 172 -17.16 -8.99 -9.08
C VAL A 172 -17.39 -7.70 -8.29
N GLY A 173 -16.80 -6.57 -8.69
CA GLY A 173 -17.01 -5.27 -8.06
C GLY A 173 -16.06 -4.91 -6.90
N ILE A 174 -14.97 -5.66 -6.70
CA ILE A 174 -13.93 -5.36 -5.69
C ILE A 174 -12.94 -4.33 -6.24
N HIS A 175 -12.69 -3.24 -5.50
CA HIS A 175 -11.87 -2.09 -5.90
C HIS A 175 -10.45 -2.12 -5.34
N ILE A 176 -10.27 -2.73 -4.17
CA ILE A 176 -9.02 -2.75 -3.43
C ILE A 176 -8.67 -4.20 -3.11
N THR A 177 -7.43 -4.59 -3.35
CA THR A 177 -6.85 -5.79 -2.74
C THR A 177 -5.91 -5.38 -1.62
N TYR A 178 -6.01 -6.06 -0.49
CA TYR A 178 -5.03 -6.00 0.58
C TYR A 178 -3.85 -6.94 0.30
N ALA A 179 -3.20 -6.70 -0.84
CA ALA A 179 -2.04 -7.39 -1.36
C ALA A 179 -1.20 -6.43 -2.24
N PRO A 180 0.12 -6.63 -2.37
CA PRO A 180 0.89 -7.76 -1.87
C PRO A 180 1.37 -7.57 -0.42
N VAL A 181 1.62 -8.70 0.25
CA VAL A 181 2.44 -8.73 1.46
C VAL A 181 3.89 -8.44 1.04
N VAL A 182 4.46 -7.38 1.58
CA VAL A 182 5.84 -6.93 1.31
C VAL A 182 6.75 -7.10 2.52
N ASP A 183 6.25 -7.74 3.58
CA ASP A 183 7.05 -8.14 4.73
C ASP A 183 8.16 -9.10 4.30
N VAL A 184 9.38 -8.89 4.80
CA VAL A 184 10.54 -9.74 4.48
C VAL A 184 10.63 -10.84 5.52
N ASN A 185 10.32 -12.09 5.15
CA ASN A 185 10.18 -13.20 6.09
C ASN A 185 11.55 -13.76 6.53
N ILE A 186 12.30 -12.97 7.29
CA ILE A 186 13.64 -13.30 7.79
C ILE A 186 13.63 -14.16 9.06
N ASN A 187 12.47 -14.28 9.73
CA ASN A 187 12.29 -15.16 10.87
C ASN A 187 11.53 -16.42 10.42
N PRO A 188 12.19 -17.60 10.37
CA PRO A 188 11.53 -18.84 9.94
C PRO A 188 10.48 -19.34 10.94
N GLN A 189 10.49 -18.86 12.19
CA GLN A 189 9.45 -19.14 13.20
C GLN A 189 8.24 -18.21 13.09
N ASN A 190 8.24 -17.24 12.17
CA ASN A 190 7.12 -16.31 12.01
C ASN A 190 5.83 -17.08 11.64
N PRO A 191 4.82 -17.11 12.53
CA PRO A 191 3.64 -17.95 12.35
C PRO A 191 2.63 -17.33 11.38
N ILE A 192 2.73 -16.01 11.15
CA ILE A 192 1.72 -15.22 10.47
C ILE A 192 2.09 -14.82 9.05
N ILE A 193 3.35 -14.47 8.79
CA ILE A 193 3.82 -14.10 7.46
C ILE A 193 4.15 -15.36 6.66
N ASN A 194 5.20 -16.10 7.05
CA ASN A 194 5.55 -17.39 6.45
C ASN A 194 5.46 -17.35 4.90
N THR A 195 4.75 -18.29 4.28
CA THR A 195 4.55 -18.42 2.83
C THR A 195 3.73 -17.29 2.19
N ARG A 196 3.15 -16.36 2.97
CA ARG A 196 2.50 -15.15 2.47
C ARG A 196 3.49 -14.09 2.01
N SER A 197 4.74 -14.12 2.50
CA SER A 197 5.78 -13.24 1.97
C SER A 197 6.28 -13.74 0.61
N LEU A 198 6.79 -12.81 -0.20
CA LEU A 198 7.56 -13.11 -1.40
C LEU A 198 8.94 -13.71 -1.10
N GLY A 199 9.43 -13.66 0.13
CA GLY A 199 10.70 -14.28 0.51
C GLY A 199 11.45 -13.55 1.63
N GLU A 200 12.74 -13.87 1.77
CA GLU A 200 13.61 -13.38 2.84
C GLU A 200 14.62 -12.32 2.38
N ASP A 201 14.78 -12.10 1.07
CA ASP A 201 15.65 -11.05 0.52
C ASP A 201 14.86 -9.76 0.25
N PRO A 202 15.15 -8.63 0.92
CA PRO A 202 14.47 -7.36 0.72
C PRO A 202 14.49 -6.86 -0.73
N VAL A 203 15.57 -7.15 -1.47
CA VAL A 203 15.71 -6.71 -2.86
C VAL A 203 14.76 -7.50 -3.75
N GLN A 204 14.79 -8.83 -3.69
CA GLN A 204 13.87 -9.68 -4.43
C GLN A 204 12.40 -9.42 -4.07
N VAL A 205 12.07 -9.33 -2.78
CA VAL A 205 10.71 -8.99 -2.31
C VAL A 205 10.25 -7.68 -2.95
N SER A 206 11.10 -6.65 -2.92
CA SER A 206 10.75 -5.35 -3.48
C SER A 206 10.51 -5.37 -5.00
N LEU A 207 11.29 -6.16 -5.73
CA LEU A 207 11.21 -6.27 -7.19
C LEU A 207 9.91 -6.95 -7.59
N LEU A 208 9.62 -8.12 -7.01
CA LEU A 208 8.44 -8.91 -7.31
C LEU A 208 7.16 -8.22 -6.82
N ALA A 209 7.17 -7.59 -5.64
CA ALA A 209 6.05 -6.81 -5.14
C ALA A 209 5.72 -5.64 -6.06
N SER A 210 6.74 -4.94 -6.57
CA SER A 210 6.54 -3.83 -7.50
C SER A 210 5.92 -4.30 -8.81
N ALA A 211 6.30 -5.48 -9.32
CA ALA A 211 5.69 -6.09 -10.50
C ALA A 211 4.22 -6.48 -10.26
N TYR A 212 3.89 -7.11 -9.13
CA TYR A 212 2.51 -7.40 -8.73
C TYR A 212 1.66 -6.14 -8.61
N ILE A 213 2.18 -5.09 -7.95
CA ILE A 213 1.50 -3.79 -7.80
C ILE A 213 1.16 -3.19 -9.16
N ARG A 214 2.10 -3.23 -10.13
CA ARG A 214 1.83 -2.79 -11.51
C ARG A 214 0.72 -3.61 -12.16
N GLY A 215 0.79 -4.94 -12.05
CA GLY A 215 -0.22 -5.87 -12.56
C GLY A 215 -1.62 -5.53 -12.06
N CYS A 216 -1.79 -5.28 -10.76
CA CYS A 216 -3.07 -4.88 -10.20
C CYS A 216 -3.55 -3.51 -10.72
N GLN A 217 -2.68 -2.50 -10.62
CA GLN A 217 -3.08 -1.11 -10.84
C GLN A 217 -3.31 -0.75 -12.30
N GLU A 218 -2.56 -1.36 -13.23
CA GLU A 218 -2.77 -1.21 -14.68
C GLU A 218 -4.08 -1.86 -15.14
N ASN A 219 -4.63 -2.81 -14.36
CA ASN A 219 -5.87 -3.52 -14.64
C ASN A 219 -7.02 -3.09 -13.70
N GLY A 220 -6.90 -1.88 -13.12
CA GLY A 220 -8.00 -1.20 -12.43
C GLY A 220 -8.19 -1.55 -10.95
N LEU A 221 -7.32 -2.37 -10.35
CA LEU A 221 -7.38 -2.75 -8.94
C LEU A 221 -6.36 -1.95 -8.10
N ILE A 222 -6.79 -1.40 -6.97
CA ILE A 222 -5.89 -0.73 -6.01
C ILE A 222 -5.12 -1.81 -5.26
N ALA A 223 -3.79 -1.82 -5.39
CA ALA A 223 -2.91 -2.65 -4.59
C ALA A 223 -2.54 -1.94 -3.27
N THR A 224 -2.27 -2.75 -2.25
CA THR A 224 -1.96 -2.30 -0.89
C THR A 224 -0.68 -2.99 -0.40
N ALA A 225 0.39 -2.23 -0.18
CA ALA A 225 1.59 -2.77 0.45
C ALA A 225 1.34 -2.97 1.95
N LYS A 226 1.59 -4.18 2.48
CA LYS A 226 1.36 -4.53 3.88
C LYS A 226 2.44 -5.46 4.47
N HIS A 227 2.69 -5.45 5.78
CA HIS A 227 2.04 -4.66 6.84
C HIS A 227 3.05 -3.65 7.43
N PHE A 228 2.85 -2.37 7.16
CA PHE A 228 3.83 -1.31 7.47
C PHE A 228 3.95 -1.10 8.99
N PRO A 229 5.17 -1.02 9.57
CA PRO A 229 6.48 -0.87 8.93
C PRO A 229 7.26 -2.17 8.61
N GLY A 230 6.65 -3.35 8.75
CA GLY A 230 7.26 -4.63 8.43
C GLY A 230 7.04 -5.66 9.55
N HIS A 231 6.33 -6.73 9.24
CA HIS A 231 5.91 -7.80 10.17
C HIS A 231 6.71 -9.11 9.98
N GLY A 232 7.79 -9.06 9.20
CA GLY A 232 8.52 -10.25 8.77
C GLY A 232 9.44 -10.87 9.84
N ASP A 233 9.80 -10.11 10.88
CA ASP A 233 10.73 -10.51 11.95
C ASP A 233 10.06 -10.60 13.32
N THR A 234 8.95 -11.32 13.40
CA THR A 234 8.31 -11.60 14.67
C THR A 234 8.06 -13.08 14.88
N ASP A 235 8.12 -13.50 16.14
CA ASP A 235 7.74 -14.81 16.66
C ASP A 235 6.35 -14.79 17.35
N VAL A 236 5.64 -13.66 17.33
CA VAL A 236 4.33 -13.46 17.97
C VAL A 236 3.28 -13.06 16.94
N ASP A 237 2.08 -13.63 17.06
CA ASP A 237 0.94 -13.28 16.21
C ASP A 237 0.24 -11.99 16.71
N SER A 238 0.16 -10.97 15.85
CA SER A 238 -0.54 -9.71 16.16
C SER A 238 -2.06 -9.86 16.38
N HIS A 239 -2.65 -10.98 15.97
CA HIS A 239 -4.05 -11.26 16.30
C HIS A 239 -4.25 -11.55 17.78
N THR A 240 -3.19 -11.99 18.48
CA THR A 240 -3.26 -12.37 19.90
C THR A 240 -2.60 -11.37 20.83
N GLU A 241 -1.45 -10.81 20.45
CA GLU A 241 -0.65 -9.92 21.32
C GLU A 241 0.10 -8.88 20.46
N LEU A 242 0.54 -7.78 21.07
CA LEU A 242 1.31 -6.73 20.38
C LEU A 242 2.75 -7.20 20.09
N PRO A 243 3.14 -7.47 18.83
CA PRO A 243 4.49 -7.91 18.51
C PRO A 243 5.51 -6.78 18.65
N LEU A 244 6.75 -7.14 18.97
CA LEU A 244 7.85 -6.19 19.20
C LEU A 244 9.00 -6.44 18.23
N ILE A 245 9.35 -5.44 17.43
CA ILE A 245 10.55 -5.45 16.58
C ILE A 245 11.66 -4.66 17.28
N LYS A 246 12.73 -5.36 17.71
CA LYS A 246 13.85 -4.78 18.46
C LYS A 246 15.00 -4.28 17.56
N ALA A 247 14.85 -4.37 16.24
CA ALA A 247 15.86 -3.94 15.29
C ALA A 247 16.18 -2.44 15.40
N ASP A 248 17.43 -2.09 15.12
CA ASP A 248 17.84 -0.69 15.04
C ASP A 248 17.40 -0.03 13.72
N LEU A 249 17.54 1.29 13.63
CA LEU A 249 17.14 2.05 12.44
C LEU A 249 17.90 1.63 11.17
N GLU A 250 19.16 1.21 11.27
CA GLU A 250 19.94 0.81 10.09
C GLU A 250 19.40 -0.52 9.53
N ARG A 251 19.12 -1.49 10.41
CA ARG A 251 18.50 -2.76 10.03
C ARG A 251 17.13 -2.53 9.41
N LEU A 252 16.27 -1.75 10.09
CA LEU A 252 14.94 -1.40 9.60
C LEU A 252 14.99 -0.76 8.21
N ASP A 253 15.94 0.14 7.97
CA ASP A 253 16.08 0.81 6.67
C ASP A 253 16.45 -0.15 5.54
N ARG A 254 17.30 -1.14 5.84
CA ARG A 254 17.86 -2.08 4.86
C ARG A 254 16.97 -3.29 4.60
N VAL A 255 16.09 -3.64 5.53
CA VAL A 255 15.27 -4.86 5.46
C VAL A 255 13.79 -4.54 5.46
N GLU A 256 13.20 -4.17 6.60
CA GLU A 256 11.74 -4.07 6.76
C GLU A 256 11.16 -2.91 5.94
N LEU A 257 11.78 -1.73 6.00
CA LEU A 257 11.31 -0.52 5.30
C LEU A 257 11.66 -0.53 3.81
N TYR A 258 12.61 -1.37 3.38
CA TYR A 258 13.13 -1.33 2.02
C TYR A 258 12.05 -1.66 0.97
N PRO A 259 11.27 -2.76 1.08
CA PRO A 259 10.17 -3.04 0.16
C PRO A 259 9.10 -1.94 0.13
N PHE A 260 8.74 -1.35 1.28
CA PHE A 260 7.75 -0.27 1.32
C PHE A 260 8.22 0.97 0.57
N LYS A 261 9.49 1.40 0.74
CA LYS A 261 10.05 2.51 -0.05
C LYS A 261 9.98 2.25 -1.54
N LYS A 262 10.25 1.01 -1.97
CA LYS A 262 10.17 0.61 -3.37
C LYS A 262 8.73 0.57 -3.88
N ALA A 263 7.79 0.04 -3.09
CA ALA A 263 6.37 0.06 -3.41
C ALA A 263 5.82 1.49 -3.55
N VAL A 264 6.19 2.40 -2.64
CA VAL A 264 5.85 3.83 -2.73
C VAL A 264 6.44 4.41 -4.02
N LYS A 265 7.73 4.19 -4.30
CA LYS A 265 8.37 4.66 -5.54
C LYS A 265 7.74 4.06 -6.81
N ALA A 266 7.25 2.83 -6.76
CA ALA A 266 6.52 2.16 -7.83
C ALA A 266 5.07 2.66 -7.98
N GLY A 267 4.62 3.55 -7.10
CA GLY A 267 3.29 4.18 -7.19
C GLY A 267 2.17 3.33 -6.62
N VAL A 268 2.43 2.52 -5.59
CA VAL A 268 1.37 1.82 -4.85
C VAL A 268 0.33 2.84 -4.36
N LYS A 269 -0.95 2.50 -4.48
CA LYS A 269 -2.06 3.41 -4.17
C LYS A 269 -2.51 3.32 -2.70
N ALA A 270 -2.22 2.22 -2.02
CA ALA A 270 -2.53 2.05 -0.61
C ALA A 270 -1.37 1.42 0.18
N VAL A 271 -1.29 1.73 1.48
CA VAL A 271 -0.41 1.09 2.45
C VAL A 271 -1.26 0.71 3.66
N MET A 272 -1.14 -0.54 4.11
CA MET A 272 -1.78 -1.01 5.34
C MET A 272 -0.76 -1.02 6.47
N THR A 273 -1.14 -0.48 7.63
CA THR A 273 -0.30 -0.48 8.84
C THR A 273 -0.46 -1.78 9.61
N ALA A 274 0.54 -2.14 10.40
CA ALA A 274 0.51 -3.27 11.31
C ALA A 274 0.36 -2.80 12.77
N HIS A 275 -0.32 -3.59 13.59
CA HIS A 275 -0.32 -3.40 15.03
C HIS A 275 0.95 -4.01 15.65
N ILE A 276 2.09 -3.37 15.39
CA ILE A 276 3.42 -3.80 15.88
C ILE A 276 4.14 -2.65 16.56
N HIS A 277 4.84 -2.93 17.65
CA HIS A 277 5.65 -1.95 18.38
C HIS A 277 7.09 -1.95 17.86
N VAL A 278 7.59 -0.79 17.44
CA VAL A 278 8.92 -0.64 16.84
C VAL A 278 9.67 0.55 17.50
N PRO A 279 10.33 0.32 18.66
CA PRO A 279 10.95 1.38 19.46
C PRO A 279 11.96 2.26 18.72
N ALA A 280 12.66 1.68 17.73
CA ALA A 280 13.63 2.42 16.93
C ALA A 280 12.97 3.48 16.01
N LEU A 281 11.69 3.32 15.66
CA LEU A 281 10.92 4.30 14.89
C LEU A 281 10.11 5.24 15.78
N ASP A 282 9.49 4.70 16.83
CA ASP A 282 8.77 5.45 17.86
C ASP A 282 9.14 4.91 19.24
N PRO A 283 9.90 5.66 20.07
CA PRO A 283 10.38 5.19 21.36
C PRO A 283 9.28 5.15 22.43
N SER A 284 8.05 5.55 22.11
CA SER A 284 6.92 5.55 23.04
C SER A 284 6.57 4.12 23.48
N PRO A 285 6.55 3.82 24.79
CA PRO A 285 6.29 2.47 25.27
C PRO A 285 4.95 1.91 24.80
N HIS A 286 4.95 0.67 24.29
CA HIS A 286 3.76 -0.06 23.85
C HIS A 286 2.94 0.66 22.76
N MET A 287 3.56 1.52 21.96
CA MET A 287 2.89 2.22 20.86
C MET A 287 2.87 1.35 19.60
N PRO A 288 1.70 0.83 19.17
CA PRO A 288 1.61 0.14 17.89
C PRO A 288 1.78 1.14 16.74
N ALA A 289 2.40 0.69 15.65
CA ALA A 289 2.68 1.52 14.48
C ALA A 289 1.41 2.14 13.88
N THR A 290 0.28 1.42 13.91
CA THR A 290 -1.04 1.92 13.50
C THR A 290 -1.45 3.21 14.22
N LEU A 291 -1.10 3.39 15.49
CA LEU A 291 -1.47 4.56 16.30
C LEU A 291 -0.37 5.62 16.39
N SER A 292 0.84 5.34 15.89
CA SER A 292 1.99 6.22 16.02
C SER A 292 1.93 7.38 15.00
N PRO A 293 1.80 8.66 15.45
CA PRO A 293 1.91 9.80 14.54
C PRO A 293 3.32 9.93 13.96
N ILE A 294 4.36 9.44 14.65
CA ILE A 294 5.74 9.47 14.17
C ILE A 294 5.89 8.53 12.97
N ILE A 295 5.36 7.31 13.06
CA ILE A 295 5.45 6.32 11.97
C ILE A 295 4.51 6.68 10.81
N ILE A 296 3.27 7.09 11.10
CA ILE A 296 2.27 7.33 10.06
C ILE A 296 2.40 8.73 9.45
N SER A 297 2.42 9.77 10.28
CA SER A 297 2.40 11.16 9.79
C SER A 297 3.79 11.67 9.45
N GLU A 298 4.78 11.48 10.32
CA GLU A 298 6.12 12.03 10.08
C GLU A 298 6.92 11.17 9.08
N LEU A 299 6.95 9.85 9.25
CA LEU A 299 7.72 8.96 8.38
C LEU A 299 7.00 8.71 7.04
N LEU A 300 5.84 8.06 7.05
CA LEU A 300 5.18 7.62 5.81
C LEU A 300 4.61 8.81 5.01
N ARG A 301 3.80 9.66 5.64
CA ARG A 301 3.13 10.78 4.95
C ARG A 301 4.11 11.89 4.57
N LYS A 302 4.90 12.41 5.53
CA LYS A 302 5.77 13.58 5.30
C LYS A 302 7.13 13.23 4.72
N LYS A 303 7.93 12.40 5.40
CA LYS A 303 9.32 12.09 5.01
C LYS A 303 9.38 11.32 3.69
N TRP A 304 8.50 10.33 3.48
CA TRP A 304 8.44 9.57 2.23
C TRP A 304 7.50 10.19 1.19
N GLY A 305 6.66 11.15 1.59
CA GLY A 305 5.76 11.84 0.66
C GLY A 305 4.66 10.92 0.09
N PHE A 306 4.28 9.86 0.80
CA PHE A 306 3.22 8.96 0.36
C PHE A 306 1.87 9.67 0.41
N ASN A 307 1.20 9.85 -0.74
CA ASN A 307 -0.09 10.55 -0.83
C ASN A 307 -1.27 9.62 -1.13
N GLY A 308 -1.07 8.30 -1.04
CA GLY A 308 -2.13 7.30 -1.20
C GLY A 308 -2.96 7.10 0.06
N LEU A 309 -3.82 6.08 0.01
CA LEU A 309 -4.63 5.63 1.14
C LEU A 309 -3.73 4.97 2.19
N ILE A 310 -3.87 5.39 3.45
CA ILE A 310 -3.30 4.68 4.59
C ILE A 310 -4.50 4.02 5.28
N VAL A 311 -4.48 2.69 5.36
CA VAL A 311 -5.52 1.90 6.01
C VAL A 311 -4.90 1.19 7.22
N THR A 312 -5.68 1.04 8.28
CA THR A 312 -5.24 0.23 9.43
C THR A 312 -5.35 -1.25 9.07
N ASP A 313 -4.62 -2.10 9.80
CA ASP A 313 -5.06 -3.50 9.94
C ASP A 313 -6.41 -3.54 10.67
N ALA A 314 -7.00 -4.74 10.77
CA ALA A 314 -8.27 -4.95 11.44
C ALA A 314 -8.23 -4.45 12.90
N MET A 315 -9.16 -3.55 13.26
CA MET A 315 -9.15 -2.87 14.56
C MET A 315 -9.71 -3.74 15.70
N GLU A 316 -10.22 -4.93 15.38
CA GLU A 316 -10.67 -5.95 16.32
C GLU A 316 -9.56 -6.92 16.78
N MET A 317 -8.35 -6.79 16.25
CA MET A 317 -7.20 -7.66 16.60
C MET A 317 -6.70 -7.39 18.03
N GLY A 318 -6.13 -8.41 18.70
CA GLY A 318 -5.65 -8.28 20.07
C GLY A 318 -4.42 -7.37 20.27
N GLY A 319 -3.68 -7.07 19.19
CA GLY A 319 -2.48 -6.24 19.24
C GLY A 319 -2.70 -4.72 19.31
N ILE A 320 -3.96 -4.24 19.34
CA ILE A 320 -4.31 -2.80 19.38
C ILE A 320 -4.86 -2.35 20.74
#